data_AF-A0A6B1ENH3-F1
#
_entry.id   AF-A0A6B1ENH3-F1
#
_cell.length_a   1.000
_cell.length_b   1.000
_cell.length_c   1.000
_cell.angle_alpha   90.00
_cell.angle_beta   90.00
_cell.angle_gamma   90.00
#
_symmetry.space_group_name_H-M   'P 1'
#
loop_
_entity.id
_entity.type
_entity.pdbx_description
1 polymer ?
#
loop_
_entity_poly.entity_id
_entity_poly.type
_entity_poly.pdbx_seq_one_letter_code
_entity_poly.pdbx_strand_id
1 'polypeptide(L)'
;MNAECLMHRRQLLGMLGGSAVLAAGWGADSDAYEAARAGGRLALHEDGTSSLPGEAALDLDDPGSRVRAFVKTSGRLDAGRVIWATRAEVYAFLPPDRLVPAVRVKGCEQQWIRPLSDTEFLSFDSLVSYYCDFESDQVMREFDNPFTGVRNAVRPNISRMTEGREISPRGVVYRVMRRAYPEFYAESDFDVVIRQVGDTVSFQGENRWPDEFIRPPAGSKLSMFARSADLADPDRSTVPANFAGHVLMPFFPWMEMADRPGHLLWHVQGYKITSLEDLDEDYLAAAHADLGDRFEQSPEFDSEPSRFAQRLKAMGRLPD
;
A
#
# COMPACT_ATOMS: atom_id res chain seq x y z
N MET A 1 29.37 24.47 -21.44
CA MET A 1 29.01 25.46 -20.40
C MET A 1 27.52 25.36 -20.23
N ASN A 2 27.11 25.01 -19.01
CA ASN A 2 25.97 24.15 -18.70
C ASN A 2 24.60 24.85 -18.76
N ALA A 3 23.59 24.09 -19.18
CA ALA A 3 22.18 24.36 -18.93
C ALA A 3 21.46 23.02 -18.65
N GLU A 4 21.86 22.35 -17.57
CA GLU A 4 21.07 21.32 -16.90
C GLU A 4 20.62 21.92 -15.56
N CYS A 5 19.33 22.21 -15.40
CA CYS A 5 18.72 22.32 -14.08
C CYS A 5 17.19 22.44 -14.16
N LEU A 6 16.54 21.58 -13.38
CA LEU A 6 15.16 21.63 -12.88
C LEU A 6 14.02 21.41 -13.89
N MET A 7 13.69 20.14 -14.10
CA MET A 7 12.29 19.69 -14.14
C MET A 7 12.13 18.44 -13.26
N HIS A 8 11.85 18.63 -11.97
CA HIS A 8 11.33 17.56 -11.11
C HIS A 8 9.82 17.45 -11.33
N ARG A 9 9.39 16.49 -12.17
CA ARG A 9 7.99 16.04 -12.27
C ARG A 9 7.69 15.17 -11.05
N ARG A 10 6.92 15.70 -10.09
CA ARG A 10 6.34 14.93 -8.97
C ARG A 10 5.11 14.18 -9.49
N GLN A 11 5.27 12.92 -9.89
CA GLN A 11 4.16 12.02 -10.19
C GLN A 11 3.82 11.19 -8.94
N LEU A 12 2.55 11.22 -8.54
CA LEU A 12 2.03 10.82 -7.23
C LEU A 12 1.12 9.59 -7.40
N LEU A 13 1.46 8.46 -6.76
CA LEU A 13 0.69 7.22 -6.75
C LEU A 13 0.77 6.44 -5.41
N GLY A 14 -0.35 6.39 -4.66
CA GLY A 14 -0.41 6.01 -3.25
C GLY A 14 -0.10 4.57 -2.84
N MET A 15 0.22 4.43 -1.55
CA MET A 15 0.08 3.22 -0.75
C MET A 15 0.39 3.56 0.72
N LEU A 16 -0.63 3.68 1.56
CA LEU A 16 -0.50 3.55 3.02
C LEU A 16 -1.62 2.63 3.54
N GLY A 17 -1.20 1.55 4.18
CA GLY A 17 -1.90 0.26 4.28
C GLY A 17 -1.10 -0.73 3.42
N GLY A 18 -0.21 -1.48 4.07
CA GLY A 18 1.00 -1.98 3.42
C GLY A 18 0.75 -2.85 2.18
N SER A 19 1.65 -2.65 1.21
CA SER A 19 1.84 -3.42 -0.03
C SER A 19 0.63 -3.62 -0.96
N ALA A 20 -0.58 -3.22 -0.58
CA ALA A 20 -1.80 -3.41 -1.35
C ALA A 20 -1.87 -2.39 -2.50
N VAL A 21 -1.20 -2.73 -3.60
CA VAL A 21 -1.74 -2.90 -4.95
C VAL A 21 -0.58 -2.90 -5.94
N LEU A 22 -0.04 -4.07 -6.28
CA LEU A 22 0.71 -4.28 -7.53
C LEU A 22 0.53 -5.73 -8.02
N ALA A 23 -0.32 -5.91 -9.04
CA ALA A 23 -0.14 -6.92 -10.11
C ALA A 23 -1.26 -6.82 -11.18
N ALA A 24 -1.07 -6.01 -12.23
CA ALA A 24 -1.82 -6.14 -13.49
C ALA A 24 -1.05 -5.51 -14.67
N GLY A 25 -0.91 -6.25 -15.78
CA GLY A 25 0.19 -6.18 -16.76
C GLY A 25 -0.11 -5.56 -18.14
N TRP A 26 0.96 -5.02 -18.78
CA TRP A 26 1.27 -4.57 -20.16
C TRP A 26 0.52 -3.41 -20.87
N GLY A 27 1.28 -2.46 -21.46
CA GLY A 27 0.95 -1.74 -22.72
C GLY A 27 0.67 -0.22 -22.73
N ALA A 28 1.56 0.57 -23.36
CA ALA A 28 1.39 1.88 -24.05
C ALA A 28 1.22 3.20 -23.25
N ASP A 29 1.41 4.32 -23.97
CA ASP A 29 2.28 5.48 -23.69
C ASP A 29 1.54 6.84 -23.54
N SER A 30 2.27 7.83 -23.02
CA SER A 30 2.11 9.31 -23.14
C SER A 30 1.26 10.17 -22.17
N ASP A 31 1.98 11.17 -21.64
CA ASP A 31 1.69 12.55 -21.21
C ASP A 31 0.24 13.08 -21.06
N ALA A 32 -0.10 13.58 -19.85
CA ALA A 32 -0.49 14.99 -19.59
C ALA A 32 -1.13 15.21 -18.21
N TYR A 33 -0.83 16.40 -17.62
CA TYR A 33 -1.74 17.33 -16.93
C TYR A 33 -1.31 17.83 -15.53
N GLU A 34 -0.56 18.94 -15.54
CA GLU A 34 -0.32 19.87 -14.42
C GLU A 34 -1.28 21.06 -14.58
N ALA A 35 -2.30 21.18 -13.73
CA ALA A 35 -3.05 22.42 -13.45
C ALA A 35 -4.08 22.24 -12.33
N ALA A 36 -3.65 22.13 -11.06
CA ALA A 36 -4.53 22.30 -9.90
C ALA A 36 -3.75 22.56 -8.59
N ARG A 37 -2.87 23.56 -8.57
CA ARG A 37 -2.26 24.06 -7.32
C ARG A 37 -2.37 25.58 -7.25
N ALA A 38 -3.49 26.07 -6.70
CA ALA A 38 -3.57 27.38 -6.09
C ALA A 38 -4.82 27.47 -5.17
N GLY A 39 -4.60 27.82 -3.88
CA GLY A 39 -5.63 28.26 -2.93
C GLY A 39 -6.25 27.14 -2.08
N GLY A 40 -6.27 27.17 -0.75
CA GLY A 40 -5.96 28.23 0.18
C GLY A 40 -5.69 27.66 1.58
N ARG A 41 -4.83 28.36 2.32
CA ARG A 41 -4.63 28.18 3.76
C ARG A 41 -5.86 28.75 4.46
N LEU A 42 -6.64 27.91 5.14
CA LEU A 42 -7.51 28.39 6.22
C LEU A 42 -6.65 28.45 7.49
N ALA A 43 -6.46 29.65 8.01
CA ALA A 43 -5.93 29.86 9.36
C ALA A 43 -7.03 29.47 10.36
N LEU A 44 -6.70 28.58 11.30
CA LEU A 44 -7.51 28.38 12.50
C LEU A 44 -6.83 29.12 13.65
N HIS A 45 -7.66 29.86 14.39
CA HIS A 45 -7.31 30.66 15.54
C HIS A 45 -6.62 29.83 16.63
N GLU A 46 -5.55 30.38 17.18
CA GLU A 46 -4.99 29.97 18.46
C GLU A 46 -5.89 30.48 19.59
N ASP A 47 -6.37 29.58 20.43
CA ASP A 47 -6.67 29.90 21.82
C ASP A 47 -6.11 28.76 22.68
N GLY A 48 -5.15 29.11 23.52
CA GLY A 48 -4.44 28.16 24.37
C GLY A 48 -5.21 27.79 25.63
N THR A 49 -4.96 26.57 26.12
CA THR A 49 -4.93 26.28 27.56
C THR A 49 -4.12 25.01 27.85
N SER A 50 -3.05 25.20 28.63
CA SER A 50 -2.52 24.34 29.70
C SER A 50 -2.23 22.86 29.41
N SER A 51 -0.95 22.51 29.22
CA SER A 51 -0.45 21.13 29.33
C SER A 51 -0.21 20.73 30.80
N LEU A 52 -0.65 19.52 31.16
CA LEU A 52 -0.22 18.84 32.38
C LEU A 52 1.19 18.26 32.17
N PRO A 53 2.05 18.18 33.20
CA PRO A 53 3.39 17.60 33.07
C PRO A 53 3.29 16.06 33.08
N GLY A 54 3.55 15.42 31.93
CA GLY A 54 3.64 13.96 31.84
C GLY A 54 3.39 13.33 30.46
N GLU A 55 2.85 14.05 29.49
CA GLU A 55 2.77 13.57 28.10
C GLU A 55 4.04 13.98 27.36
N ALA A 56 4.86 13.00 26.95
CA ALA A 56 5.75 13.24 25.81
C ALA A 56 4.84 13.47 24.60
N ALA A 57 4.53 14.74 24.32
CA ALA A 57 3.68 15.12 23.21
C ALA A 57 4.22 14.50 21.91
N LEU A 58 3.31 13.97 21.09
CA LEU A 58 3.63 13.49 19.76
C LEU A 58 4.10 14.68 18.91
N ASP A 59 5.42 14.91 18.87
CA ASP A 59 6.02 15.96 18.05
C ASP A 59 6.01 15.52 16.58
N LEU A 60 5.04 16.01 15.80
CA LEU A 60 4.91 15.67 14.37
C LEU A 60 5.74 16.58 13.46
N ASP A 61 6.49 17.53 14.01
CA ASP A 61 7.46 18.36 13.30
C ASP A 61 8.86 17.73 13.29
N ASP A 62 9.20 16.92 14.29
CA ASP A 62 10.45 16.14 14.34
C ASP A 62 10.44 14.95 13.34
N PRO A 63 11.42 14.85 12.42
CA PRO A 63 11.49 13.75 11.44
C PRO A 63 11.51 12.35 12.05
N GLY A 64 12.19 12.16 13.18
CA GLY A 64 12.25 10.85 13.85
C GLY A 64 10.89 10.43 14.39
N SER A 65 10.23 11.36 15.07
CA SER A 65 8.89 11.19 15.65
C SER A 65 7.84 10.94 14.57
N ARG A 66 7.93 11.58 13.41
CA ARG A 66 7.07 11.31 12.24
C ARG A 66 7.19 9.86 11.75
N VAL A 67 8.42 9.36 11.61
CA VAL A 67 8.68 7.97 11.21
C VAL A 67 8.16 6.99 12.27
N ARG A 68 8.42 7.26 13.56
CA ARG A 68 7.94 6.40 14.66
C ARG A 68 6.42 6.37 14.73
N ALA A 69 5.75 7.52 14.58
CA ALA A 69 4.29 7.61 14.54
C ALA A 69 3.70 6.79 13.39
N PHE A 70 4.32 6.88 12.22
CA PHE A 70 3.96 6.09 11.06
C PHE A 70 4.16 4.59 11.30
N VAL A 71 5.31 4.17 11.83
CA VAL A 71 5.61 2.76 12.09
C VAL A 71 4.73 2.17 13.18
N LYS A 72 4.42 2.90 14.26
CA LYS A 72 3.41 2.47 15.25
C LYS A 72 2.04 2.22 14.59
N THR A 73 1.66 3.10 13.67
CA THR A 73 0.38 3.04 12.95
C THR A 73 0.34 1.87 11.96
N SER A 74 1.29 1.83 11.01
CA SER A 74 1.31 0.81 9.94
C SER A 74 1.74 -0.56 10.43
N GLY A 75 2.59 -0.60 11.47
CA GLY A 75 3.31 -1.78 11.91
C GLY A 75 3.53 -1.76 13.42
N ARG A 76 4.79 -1.91 13.85
CA ARG A 76 5.23 -1.93 15.25
C ARG A 76 6.69 -1.46 15.36
N LEU A 77 7.06 -0.85 16.49
CA LEU A 77 8.41 -0.33 16.77
C LEU A 77 9.40 -1.40 17.23
N ASP A 78 8.92 -2.51 17.77
CA ASP A 78 9.75 -3.62 18.23
C ASP A 78 9.72 -4.77 17.22
N ALA A 79 10.57 -5.79 17.42
CA ALA A 79 10.57 -6.94 16.54
C ALA A 79 9.27 -7.74 16.66
N GLY A 80 8.68 -8.14 15.53
CA GLY A 80 7.53 -9.05 15.54
C GLY A 80 6.63 -8.94 14.32
N ARG A 81 5.48 -9.62 14.39
CA ARG A 81 4.48 -9.67 13.32
C ARG A 81 3.34 -8.68 13.55
N VAL A 82 2.82 -8.11 12.47
CA VAL A 82 1.56 -7.36 12.40
C VAL A 82 0.70 -7.93 11.29
N ILE A 83 -0.62 -7.95 11.48
CA ILE A 83 -1.59 -8.51 10.55
C ILE A 83 -2.61 -7.42 10.20
N TRP A 84 -2.86 -7.24 8.91
CA TRP A 84 -3.89 -6.36 8.37
C TRP A 84 -4.92 -7.18 7.59
N ALA A 85 -6.18 -7.08 7.96
CA ALA A 85 -7.30 -7.57 7.16
C ALA A 85 -7.79 -6.44 6.23
N THR A 86 -8.07 -6.77 4.98
CA THR A 86 -8.54 -5.84 3.96
C THR A 86 -9.83 -6.33 3.32
N ARG A 87 -10.77 -5.42 3.11
CA ARG A 87 -11.95 -5.61 2.27
C ARG A 87 -11.99 -4.54 1.20
N ALA A 88 -12.32 -4.94 -0.02
CA ALA A 88 -12.59 -3.97 -1.08
C ALA A 88 -13.82 -4.36 -1.89
N GLU A 89 -14.53 -3.34 -2.37
CA GLU A 89 -15.50 -3.45 -3.45
C GLU A 89 -14.86 -2.86 -4.70
N VAL A 90 -14.86 -3.65 -5.77
CA VAL A 90 -14.23 -3.28 -7.05
C VAL A 90 -15.31 -3.10 -8.09
N TYR A 91 -15.31 -1.92 -8.70
CA TYR A 91 -16.25 -1.54 -9.75
C TYR A 91 -15.50 -1.39 -11.07
N ALA A 92 -16.08 -1.90 -12.15
CA ALA A 92 -15.66 -1.55 -13.49
C ALA A 92 -16.32 -0.23 -13.90
N PHE A 93 -15.52 0.76 -14.26
CA PHE A 93 -15.98 1.94 -14.97
C PHE A 93 -15.83 1.72 -16.48
N LEU A 94 -16.95 1.71 -17.19
CA LEU A 94 -17.01 1.50 -18.65
C LEU A 94 -17.68 2.72 -19.29
N PRO A 95 -16.93 3.64 -19.93
CA PRO A 95 -17.53 4.81 -20.56
C PRO A 95 -18.52 4.43 -21.68
N PRO A 96 -19.64 5.15 -21.88
CA PRO A 96 -20.12 6.32 -21.12
C PRO A 96 -20.94 5.96 -19.87
N ASP A 97 -21.03 4.68 -19.51
CA ASP A 97 -21.89 4.17 -18.46
C ASP A 97 -21.34 4.43 -17.05
N ARG A 98 -22.15 4.04 -16.06
CA ARG A 98 -21.84 4.14 -14.62
C ARG A 98 -20.90 3.02 -14.17
N LEU A 99 -20.43 3.14 -12.92
CA LEU A 99 -19.75 2.08 -12.20
C LEU A 99 -20.63 0.83 -12.13
N VAL A 100 -20.09 -0.31 -12.58
CA VAL A 100 -20.73 -1.62 -12.51
C VAL A 100 -19.96 -2.47 -11.50
N PRO A 101 -20.64 -3.08 -10.51
CA PRO A 101 -20.04 -4.09 -9.65
C PRO A 101 -19.26 -5.15 -10.44
N ALA A 102 -18.00 -5.37 -10.11
CA ALA A 102 -17.18 -6.39 -10.75
C ALA A 102 -16.92 -7.53 -9.77
N VAL A 103 -16.16 -7.26 -8.70
CA VAL A 103 -15.75 -8.27 -7.72
C VAL A 103 -15.64 -7.64 -6.33
N ARG A 104 -15.70 -8.45 -5.30
CA ARG A 104 -15.20 -8.10 -3.97
C ARG A 104 -13.78 -8.62 -3.78
N VAL A 105 -13.07 -8.10 -2.78
CA VAL A 105 -11.73 -8.56 -2.43
C VAL A 105 -11.63 -8.77 -0.94
N LYS A 106 -11.07 -9.93 -0.56
CA LYS A 106 -10.59 -10.24 0.78
C LYS A 106 -9.07 -10.31 0.74
N GLY A 107 -8.41 -9.53 1.60
CA GLY A 107 -6.96 -9.48 1.65
C GLY A 107 -6.42 -9.64 3.06
N CYS A 108 -5.24 -10.24 3.17
CA CYS A 108 -4.41 -10.18 4.37
C CYS A 108 -3.03 -9.68 3.98
N GLU A 109 -2.53 -8.68 4.71
CA GLU A 109 -1.10 -8.38 4.73
C GLU A 109 -0.52 -8.76 6.09
N GLN A 110 0.55 -9.56 6.06
CA GLN A 110 1.37 -9.82 7.22
C GLN A 110 2.72 -9.13 7.06
N GLN A 111 3.16 -8.44 8.10
CA GLN A 111 4.42 -7.70 8.14
C GLN A 111 5.28 -8.24 9.28
N TRP A 112 6.49 -8.70 8.97
CA TRP A 112 7.50 -9.06 9.97
C TRP A 112 8.52 -7.94 10.07
N ILE A 113 8.45 -7.22 11.18
CA ILE A 113 9.24 -6.00 11.39
C ILE A 113 10.45 -6.31 12.27
N ARG A 114 11.59 -5.74 11.88
CA ARG A 114 12.84 -5.74 12.62
C ARG A 114 13.34 -4.31 12.76
N PRO A 115 13.41 -3.74 13.97
CA PRO A 115 14.05 -2.44 14.18
C PRO A 115 15.56 -2.56 13.95
N LEU A 116 16.12 -1.55 13.28
CA LEU A 116 17.56 -1.40 13.02
C LEU A 116 18.14 -0.30 13.90
N SER A 117 17.37 0.77 14.14
CA SER A 117 17.63 1.85 15.08
C SER A 117 16.30 2.43 15.58
N ASP A 118 16.32 3.51 16.36
CA ASP A 118 15.08 4.18 16.83
C ASP A 118 14.22 4.73 15.67
N THR A 119 14.83 5.04 14.53
CA THR A 119 14.16 5.62 13.37
C THR A 119 14.28 4.78 12.09
N GLU A 120 14.91 3.62 12.13
CA GLU A 120 15.11 2.77 10.96
C GLU A 120 14.57 1.37 11.20
N PHE A 121 13.72 0.91 10.28
CA PHE A 121 13.01 -0.37 10.38
C PHE A 121 13.10 -1.13 9.07
N LEU A 122 13.18 -2.45 9.17
CA LEU A 122 13.06 -3.36 8.06
C LEU A 122 11.77 -4.17 8.22
N SER A 123 10.92 -4.18 7.20
CA SER A 123 9.72 -5.00 7.15
C SER A 123 9.81 -6.03 6.03
N PHE A 124 9.45 -7.28 6.31
CA PHE A 124 9.19 -8.29 5.29
C PHE A 124 7.69 -8.43 5.13
N ASP A 125 7.17 -8.08 3.97
CA ASP A 125 5.74 -7.95 3.74
C ASP A 125 5.22 -9.13 2.90
N SER A 126 4.15 -9.77 3.35
CA SER A 126 3.40 -10.80 2.62
C SER A 126 1.96 -10.36 2.46
N LEU A 127 1.59 -9.94 1.24
CA LEU A 127 0.22 -9.62 0.87
C LEU A 127 -0.38 -10.77 0.06
N VAL A 128 -1.55 -11.22 0.49
CA VAL A 128 -2.37 -12.20 -0.21
C VAL A 128 -3.77 -11.62 -0.36
N SER A 129 -4.31 -11.63 -1.57
CA SER A 129 -5.67 -11.15 -1.82
C SER A 129 -6.41 -12.06 -2.79
N TYR A 130 -7.63 -12.39 -2.41
CA TYR A 130 -8.57 -13.20 -3.16
C TYR A 130 -9.70 -12.35 -3.69
N TYR A 131 -10.10 -12.63 -4.93
CA TYR A 131 -11.28 -12.03 -5.53
C TYR A 131 -12.49 -12.88 -5.16
N CYS A 132 -13.59 -12.21 -4.86
CA CYS A 132 -14.82 -12.81 -4.39
C CYS A 132 -15.96 -12.42 -5.31
N ASP A 133 -16.93 -13.32 -5.46
CA ASP A 133 -18.19 -12.99 -6.12
C ASP A 133 -18.83 -11.77 -5.43
N PHE A 134 -19.38 -10.86 -6.23
CA PHE A 134 -19.81 -9.57 -5.72
C PHE A 134 -21.02 -9.68 -4.78
N GLU A 135 -21.95 -10.60 -5.07
CA GLU A 135 -23.19 -10.77 -4.31
C GLU A 135 -22.98 -11.63 -3.08
N SER A 136 -22.39 -12.82 -3.25
CA SER A 136 -22.22 -13.81 -2.19
C SER A 136 -21.00 -13.57 -1.29
N ASP A 137 -20.07 -12.69 -1.69
CA ASP A 137 -18.78 -12.47 -1.03
C ASP A 137 -17.97 -13.76 -0.80
N GLN A 138 -18.17 -14.80 -1.62
CA GLN A 138 -17.39 -16.03 -1.55
C GLN A 138 -16.16 -15.94 -2.44
N VAL A 139 -15.00 -16.40 -1.95
CA VAL A 139 -13.79 -16.52 -2.75
C VAL A 139 -14.06 -17.35 -4.01
N MET A 140 -13.75 -16.78 -5.18
CA MET A 140 -13.98 -17.42 -6.46
C MET A 140 -12.68 -17.78 -7.18
N ARG A 141 -12.74 -18.87 -7.96
CA ARG A 141 -11.66 -19.32 -8.86
C ARG A 141 -11.99 -19.10 -10.34
N GLU A 142 -13.25 -18.80 -10.64
CA GLU A 142 -13.75 -18.52 -11.97
C GLU A 142 -14.68 -17.31 -11.88
N PHE A 143 -14.63 -16.43 -12.88
CA PHE A 143 -15.43 -15.22 -12.97
C PHE A 143 -16.22 -15.26 -14.28
N ASP A 144 -17.54 -15.36 -14.17
CA ASP A 144 -18.43 -15.21 -15.31
C ASP A 144 -18.51 -13.73 -15.67
N ASN A 145 -17.68 -13.31 -16.63
CA ASN A 145 -17.43 -11.91 -16.88
C ASN A 145 -18.65 -11.26 -17.57
N PRO A 146 -19.39 -10.38 -16.87
CA PRO A 146 -20.61 -9.79 -17.43
C PRO A 146 -20.31 -8.82 -18.57
N PHE A 147 -19.05 -8.39 -18.72
CA PHE A 147 -18.62 -7.43 -19.74
C PHE A 147 -18.28 -8.13 -21.05
N THR A 148 -17.74 -9.35 -21.00
CA THR A 148 -17.28 -10.09 -22.19
C THR A 148 -18.16 -11.30 -22.52
N GLY A 149 -18.93 -11.83 -21.57
CA GLY A 149 -19.63 -13.10 -21.67
C GLY A 149 -18.72 -14.32 -21.58
N VAL A 150 -17.43 -14.13 -21.32
CA VAL A 150 -16.43 -15.19 -21.19
C VAL A 150 -16.29 -15.58 -19.73
N ARG A 151 -16.08 -16.87 -19.47
CA ARG A 151 -15.72 -17.37 -18.15
C ARG A 151 -14.21 -17.33 -17.97
N ASN A 152 -13.74 -16.46 -17.08
CA ASN A 152 -12.32 -16.23 -16.85
C ASN A 152 -11.80 -17.01 -15.63
N ALA A 153 -10.63 -17.63 -15.73
CA ALA A 153 -9.95 -18.23 -14.58
C ALA A 153 -9.32 -17.14 -13.71
N VAL A 154 -9.73 -17.07 -12.45
CA VAL A 154 -9.29 -16.04 -11.49
C VAL A 154 -8.04 -16.52 -10.77
N ARG A 155 -6.99 -15.69 -10.79
CA ARG A 155 -5.75 -15.93 -10.05
C ARG A 155 -5.67 -14.99 -8.87
N PRO A 156 -5.32 -15.47 -7.65
CA PRO A 156 -5.13 -14.59 -6.51
C PRO A 156 -3.95 -13.65 -6.73
N ASN A 157 -3.98 -12.51 -6.04
CA ASN A 157 -2.83 -11.63 -5.95
C ASN A 157 -1.97 -12.05 -4.76
N ILE A 158 -0.75 -12.50 -5.04
CA ILE A 158 0.22 -12.91 -4.01
C ILE A 158 1.50 -12.12 -4.24
N SER A 159 1.88 -11.34 -3.24
CA SER A 159 3.12 -10.58 -3.19
C SER A 159 3.86 -10.91 -1.90
N ARG A 160 5.05 -11.49 -2.02
CA ARG A 160 5.94 -11.82 -0.90
C ARG A 160 7.28 -11.15 -1.14
N MET A 161 7.66 -10.24 -0.23
CA MET A 161 8.82 -9.37 -0.38
C MET A 161 10.02 -9.87 0.41
N THR A 162 10.80 -10.77 -0.19
CA THR A 162 11.92 -11.44 0.47
C THR A 162 13.10 -10.51 0.75
N GLU A 163 13.30 -9.47 -0.07
CA GLU A 163 14.40 -8.51 0.11
C GLU A 163 14.13 -7.46 1.19
N GLY A 164 12.87 -7.35 1.62
CA GLY A 164 12.38 -6.41 2.62
C GLY A 164 12.21 -4.97 2.15
N ARG A 165 11.40 -4.24 2.91
CA ARG A 165 11.11 -2.80 2.79
C ARG A 165 11.75 -2.04 3.94
N GLU A 166 12.53 -1.02 3.62
CA GLU A 166 13.13 -0.12 4.61
C GLU A 166 12.18 1.04 4.87
N ILE A 167 12.03 1.40 6.15
CA ILE A 167 11.29 2.58 6.61
C ILE A 167 12.26 3.41 7.45
N SER A 168 12.52 4.65 7.03
CA SER A 168 13.46 5.55 7.70
C SER A 168 13.13 7.02 7.40
N PRO A 169 13.84 8.00 8.01
CA PRO A 169 13.76 9.40 7.58
C PRO A 169 14.12 9.62 6.10
N ARG A 170 14.84 8.68 5.47
CA ARG A 170 15.16 8.66 4.03
C ARG A 170 14.05 8.04 3.16
N GLY A 171 12.89 7.79 3.75
CA GLY A 171 11.71 7.30 3.04
C GLY A 171 11.35 5.85 3.32
N VAL A 172 10.30 5.43 2.64
CA VAL A 172 9.74 4.08 2.65
C VAL A 172 10.05 3.44 1.29
N VAL A 173 10.99 2.49 1.27
CA VAL A 173 11.53 1.97 -0.01
C VAL A 173 11.78 0.47 0.07
N TYR A 174 11.33 -0.27 -0.95
CA TYR A 174 11.72 -1.68 -1.13
C TYR A 174 13.21 -1.78 -1.45
N ARG A 175 13.97 -2.57 -0.69
CA ARG A 175 15.43 -2.67 -0.84
C ARG A 175 15.84 -3.11 -2.25
N VAL A 176 15.06 -4.02 -2.85
CA VAL A 176 15.27 -4.49 -4.21
C VAL A 176 15.12 -3.36 -5.24
N MET A 177 14.14 -2.47 -5.05
CA MET A 177 13.93 -1.31 -5.93
C MET A 177 15.05 -0.29 -5.76
N ARG A 178 15.49 -0.01 -4.53
CA ARG A 178 16.63 0.88 -4.29
C ARG A 178 17.91 0.36 -4.94
N ARG A 179 18.14 -0.96 -4.90
CA ARG A 179 19.29 -1.60 -5.56
C ARG A 179 19.21 -1.48 -7.09
N ALA A 180 18.03 -1.63 -7.66
CA ALA A 180 17.81 -1.56 -9.11
C ALA A 180 17.80 -0.13 -9.68
N TYR A 181 17.39 0.87 -8.88
CA TYR A 181 17.30 2.28 -9.29
C TYR A 181 17.97 3.21 -8.26
N PRO A 182 19.28 3.08 -8.00
CA PRO A 182 19.96 3.83 -6.94
C PRO A 182 19.86 5.35 -7.14
N GLU A 183 19.95 5.83 -8.38
CA GLU A 183 19.84 7.26 -8.71
C GLU A 183 18.43 7.81 -8.46
N PHE A 184 17.38 7.04 -8.81
CA PHE A 184 15.99 7.44 -8.58
C PHE A 184 15.68 7.64 -7.09
N TYR A 185 16.30 6.82 -6.24
CA TYR A 185 16.09 6.86 -4.80
C TYR A 185 17.16 7.65 -4.03
N ALA A 186 18.16 8.24 -4.69
CA ALA A 186 19.29 8.91 -4.04
C ALA A 186 18.85 10.05 -3.11
N GLU A 187 17.83 10.80 -3.52
CA GLU A 187 17.24 11.92 -2.77
C GLU A 187 15.84 11.56 -2.25
N SER A 188 15.66 10.32 -1.77
CA SER A 188 14.41 9.94 -1.11
C SER A 188 14.35 10.46 0.31
N ASP A 189 13.16 10.92 0.69
CA ASP A 189 12.82 11.38 2.02
C ASP A 189 11.51 10.72 2.50
N PHE A 190 11.22 10.89 3.77
CA PHE A 190 9.98 10.44 4.39
C PHE A 190 8.82 11.39 4.04
N ASP A 191 8.26 11.23 2.83
CA ASP A 191 7.14 12.01 2.31
C ASP A 191 5.77 11.40 2.68
N VAL A 192 5.48 11.34 3.97
CA VAL A 192 4.14 11.00 4.49
C VAL A 192 3.48 12.27 5.01
N VAL A 193 2.36 12.64 4.42
CA VAL A 193 1.50 13.71 4.92
C VAL A 193 0.79 13.20 6.18
N ILE A 194 1.04 13.88 7.30
CA ILE A 194 0.40 13.58 8.58
C ILE A 194 -0.55 14.74 8.89
N ARG A 195 -1.80 14.43 9.23
CA ARG A 195 -2.80 15.42 9.63
C ARG A 195 -3.50 14.96 10.88
N GLN A 196 -3.63 15.85 11.85
CA GLN A 196 -4.45 15.63 13.03
C GLN A 196 -5.73 16.45 12.93
N VAL A 197 -6.87 15.77 13.14
CA VAL A 197 -8.20 16.40 13.25
C VAL A 197 -8.85 15.82 14.50
N GLY A 198 -9.03 16.65 15.53
CA GLY A 198 -9.47 16.18 16.84
C GLY A 198 -8.49 15.16 17.44
N ASP A 199 -9.01 14.01 17.85
CA ASP A 199 -8.26 12.88 18.43
C ASP A 199 -7.70 11.91 17.38
N THR A 200 -7.96 12.15 16.10
CA THR A 200 -7.57 11.26 15.01
C THR A 200 -6.38 11.82 14.24
N VAL A 201 -5.34 11.01 14.12
CA VAL A 201 -4.18 11.27 13.26
C VAL A 201 -4.31 10.42 12.01
N SER A 202 -4.21 11.06 10.84
CA SER A 202 -4.23 10.40 9.55
C SER A 202 -2.87 10.50 8.86
N PHE A 203 -2.49 9.41 8.18
CA PHE A 203 -1.25 9.29 7.43
C PHE A 203 -1.60 9.01 5.97
N GLN A 204 -1.08 9.85 5.07
CA GLN A 204 -1.27 9.77 3.63
C GLN A 204 0.09 9.80 2.94
N GLY A 205 0.37 8.81 2.11
CA GLY A 205 1.71 8.61 1.58
C GLY A 205 1.71 7.58 0.47
N GLU A 206 2.76 7.64 -0.33
CA GLU A 206 2.80 7.02 -1.65
C GLU A 206 4.17 6.39 -1.85
N ASN A 207 4.20 5.11 -2.23
CA ASN A 207 5.46 4.50 -2.62
C ASN A 207 5.95 5.18 -3.90
N ARG A 208 7.19 5.66 -3.89
CA ARG A 208 7.82 6.18 -5.11
C ARG A 208 8.13 5.02 -6.04
N TRP A 209 7.67 5.09 -7.28
CA TRP A 209 7.92 4.07 -8.31
C TRP A 209 8.57 4.70 -9.53
N PRO A 210 9.57 4.05 -10.16
CA PRO A 210 10.01 4.44 -11.49
C PRO A 210 8.85 4.32 -12.49
N ASP A 211 8.77 5.24 -13.44
CA ASP A 211 7.65 5.37 -14.40
C ASP A 211 7.35 4.05 -15.15
N GLU A 212 8.35 3.23 -15.43
CA GLU A 212 8.21 1.91 -16.08
C GLU A 212 7.40 0.87 -15.27
N PHE A 213 7.12 1.14 -13.99
CA PHE A 213 6.22 0.35 -13.15
C PHE A 213 4.79 0.90 -13.09
N ILE A 214 4.56 2.11 -13.58
CA ILE A 214 3.28 2.80 -13.52
C ILE A 214 2.50 2.57 -14.81
N ARG A 215 1.21 2.20 -14.69
CA ARG A 215 0.38 1.80 -15.83
C ARG A 215 -0.95 2.55 -15.81
N PRO A 216 -1.08 3.64 -16.59
CA PRO A 216 -2.28 4.45 -16.62
C PRO A 216 -3.55 3.67 -17.02
N PRO A 217 -4.73 4.01 -16.47
CA PRO A 217 -4.88 4.88 -15.31
C PRO A 217 -4.42 4.13 -14.05
N ALA A 218 -3.46 4.70 -13.34
CA ALA A 218 -3.00 4.19 -12.06
C ALA A 218 -3.04 5.35 -11.08
N GLY A 219 -3.69 5.13 -9.93
CA GLY A 219 -3.71 6.08 -8.83
C GLY A 219 -4.21 5.39 -7.58
N SER A 220 -3.68 5.72 -6.41
CA SER A 220 -4.38 5.38 -5.18
C SER A 220 -4.33 6.55 -4.23
N LYS A 221 -5.37 6.69 -3.41
CA LYS A 221 -5.47 7.68 -2.34
C LYS A 221 -6.02 6.96 -1.12
N LEU A 222 -5.11 6.54 -0.24
CA LEU A 222 -5.43 5.88 1.02
C LEU A 222 -5.02 6.76 2.19
N SER A 223 -5.80 6.68 3.26
CA SER A 223 -5.48 7.26 4.56
C SER A 223 -5.46 6.14 5.59
N MET A 224 -4.37 6.01 6.33
CA MET A 224 -4.37 5.26 7.59
C MET A 224 -4.76 6.19 8.73
N PHE A 225 -5.45 5.65 9.72
CA PHE A 225 -5.96 6.37 10.87
C PHE A 225 -5.52 5.68 12.17
N ALA A 226 -5.12 6.49 13.15
CA ALA A 226 -4.86 6.08 14.52
C ALA A 226 -5.28 7.19 15.48
N ARG A 227 -5.49 6.85 16.76
CA ARG A 227 -5.79 7.85 17.80
C ARG A 227 -4.51 8.52 18.28
N SER A 228 -4.54 9.83 18.46
CA SER A 228 -3.40 10.62 18.94
C SER A 228 -2.90 10.14 20.31
N ALA A 229 -3.81 9.82 21.23
CA ALA A 229 -3.46 9.30 22.55
C ALA A 229 -2.70 7.96 22.49
N ASP A 230 -3.09 7.05 21.59
CA ASP A 230 -2.39 5.76 21.44
C ASP A 230 -0.98 5.96 20.84
N LEU A 231 -0.80 6.97 19.98
CA LEU A 231 0.50 7.30 19.39
C LEU A 231 1.46 7.95 20.40
N ALA A 232 0.92 8.81 21.27
CA ALA A 232 1.66 9.49 22.33
C ALA A 232 2.10 8.53 23.45
N ASP A 233 1.39 7.42 23.65
CA ASP A 233 1.72 6.39 24.64
C ASP A 233 3.09 5.74 24.35
N PRO A 234 4.13 5.97 25.17
CA PRO A 234 5.47 5.44 24.92
C PRO A 234 5.56 3.92 25.12
N ASP A 235 4.64 3.31 25.87
CA ASP A 235 4.65 1.89 26.19
C ASP A 235 4.04 1.04 25.06
N ARG A 236 3.42 1.68 24.07
CA ARG A 236 2.87 1.03 22.89
C ARG A 236 3.88 0.99 21.74
N SER A 237 4.33 -0.21 21.40
CA SER A 237 5.10 -0.42 20.17
C SER A 237 4.22 -0.43 18.92
N THR A 238 2.94 -0.77 19.05
CA THR A 238 1.94 -0.78 17.97
C THR A 238 0.61 -0.22 18.47
N VAL A 239 -0.16 0.41 17.58
CA VAL A 239 -1.48 0.96 17.93
C VAL A 239 -2.59 0.33 17.08
N PRO A 240 -3.83 0.24 17.60
CA PRO A 240 -4.98 -0.01 16.76
C PRO A 240 -5.03 1.01 15.63
N ALA A 241 -5.22 0.53 14.42
CA ALA A 241 -5.25 1.37 13.23
C ALA A 241 -6.16 0.75 12.18
N ASN A 242 -6.75 1.61 11.36
CA ASN A 242 -7.52 1.23 10.19
C ASN A 242 -7.08 2.09 9.01
N PHE A 243 -7.45 1.69 7.80
CA PHE A 243 -7.27 2.50 6.62
C PHE A 243 -8.51 2.47 5.74
N ALA A 244 -8.66 3.51 4.94
CA ALA A 244 -9.65 3.55 3.89
C ALA A 244 -9.14 4.37 2.71
N GLY A 245 -9.66 4.08 1.51
CA GLY A 245 -9.26 4.82 0.33
C GLY A 245 -9.84 4.29 -0.96
N HIS A 246 -9.28 4.81 -2.04
CA HIS A 246 -9.62 4.38 -3.38
C HIS A 246 -8.39 4.02 -4.18
N VAL A 247 -8.56 3.05 -5.08
CA VAL A 247 -7.53 2.68 -6.06
C VAL A 247 -8.15 2.71 -7.45
N LEU A 248 -7.44 3.35 -8.36
CA LEU A 248 -7.72 3.40 -9.79
C LEU A 248 -6.66 2.54 -10.47
N MET A 249 -7.07 1.54 -11.25
CA MET A 249 -6.15 0.69 -11.97
C MET A 249 -6.76 0.15 -13.27
N PRO A 250 -5.97 -0.33 -14.24
CA PRO A 250 -6.50 -1.06 -15.39
C PRO A 250 -7.29 -2.31 -14.98
N PHE A 251 -8.04 -2.89 -15.92
CA PHE A 251 -8.64 -4.22 -15.73
C PHE A 251 -7.59 -5.26 -15.33
N PHE A 252 -8.01 -6.24 -14.52
CA PHE A 252 -7.11 -7.35 -14.20
C PHE A 252 -6.76 -8.11 -15.48
N PRO A 253 -5.53 -8.65 -15.61
CA PRO A 253 -5.14 -9.37 -16.82
C PRO A 253 -6.03 -10.59 -17.07
N TRP A 254 -6.46 -11.26 -15.98
CA TRP A 254 -7.33 -12.43 -16.07
C TRP A 254 -8.74 -12.09 -16.55
N MET A 255 -9.18 -10.82 -16.52
CA MET A 255 -10.47 -10.43 -17.10
C MET A 255 -10.44 -10.39 -18.64
N GLU A 256 -9.26 -10.41 -19.27
CA GLU A 256 -9.10 -10.36 -20.73
C GLU A 256 -9.77 -9.12 -21.37
N MET A 257 -9.67 -7.98 -20.67
CA MET A 257 -10.30 -6.71 -21.07
C MET A 257 -9.28 -5.60 -21.36
N ALA A 258 -8.01 -5.96 -21.61
CA ALA A 258 -6.93 -4.96 -21.80
C ALA A 258 -7.22 -3.98 -22.95
N ASP A 259 -7.86 -4.46 -24.03
CA ASP A 259 -8.19 -3.63 -25.21
C ASP A 259 -9.52 -2.88 -25.08
N ARG A 260 -10.20 -2.95 -23.91
CA ARG A 260 -11.48 -2.29 -23.70
C ARG A 260 -11.30 -0.95 -22.99
N PRO A 261 -12.06 0.09 -23.40
CA PRO A 261 -12.06 1.35 -22.66
C PRO A 261 -12.63 1.14 -21.26
N GLY A 262 -11.98 1.73 -20.27
CA GLY A 262 -12.41 1.66 -18.88
C GLY A 262 -11.28 1.35 -17.92
N HIS A 263 -11.65 1.20 -16.66
CA HIS A 263 -10.73 0.89 -15.57
C HIS A 263 -11.49 0.37 -14.36
N LEU A 264 -10.76 -0.12 -13.37
CA LEU A 264 -11.28 -0.53 -12.08
C LEU A 264 -11.15 0.63 -11.09
N LEU A 265 -12.24 0.90 -10.39
CA LEU A 265 -12.26 1.72 -9.19
C LEU A 265 -12.51 0.83 -7.99
N TRP A 266 -11.58 0.87 -7.04
CA TRP A 266 -11.67 0.17 -5.78
C TRP A 266 -12.12 1.14 -4.71
N HIS A 267 -13.04 0.71 -3.87
CA HIS A 267 -13.26 1.29 -2.55
C HIS A 267 -12.76 0.28 -1.53
N VAL A 268 -11.70 0.65 -0.79
CA VAL A 268 -10.97 -0.27 0.09
C VAL A 268 -10.98 0.22 1.52
N GLN A 269 -11.11 -0.72 2.44
CA GLN A 269 -10.94 -0.52 3.87
C GLN A 269 -10.10 -1.66 4.45
N GLY A 270 -9.38 -1.38 5.53
CA GLY A 270 -8.67 -2.41 6.25
C GLY A 270 -8.41 -2.06 7.70
N TYR A 271 -8.15 -3.10 8.49
CA TYR A 271 -8.02 -3.01 9.94
C TYR A 271 -6.83 -3.84 10.37
N LYS A 272 -6.06 -3.33 11.33
CA LYS A 272 -5.06 -4.12 12.02
C LYS A 272 -5.80 -5.09 12.96
N ILE A 273 -5.55 -6.38 12.78
CA ILE A 273 -6.17 -7.47 13.56
C ILE A 273 -5.11 -8.21 14.37
N THR A 274 -5.57 -8.98 15.37
CA THR A 274 -4.67 -9.63 16.34
C THR A 274 -4.39 -11.09 16.01
N SER A 275 -5.32 -11.77 15.34
CA SER A 275 -5.20 -13.18 14.99
C SER A 275 -5.56 -13.41 13.52
N LEU A 276 -4.92 -14.39 12.87
CA LEU A 276 -5.38 -14.84 11.54
C LEU A 276 -6.78 -15.45 11.60
N GLU A 277 -7.22 -15.93 12.76
CA GLU A 277 -8.58 -16.43 13.01
C GLU A 277 -9.65 -15.34 12.88
N ASP A 278 -9.27 -14.06 12.90
CA ASP A 278 -10.17 -12.92 12.65
C ASP A 278 -10.49 -12.74 11.14
N LEU A 279 -9.87 -13.54 10.26
CA LEU A 279 -10.13 -13.57 8.82
C LEU A 279 -11.26 -14.55 8.48
N ASP A 280 -11.91 -14.36 7.33
CA ASP A 280 -12.98 -15.28 6.91
C ASP A 280 -12.47 -16.71 6.66
N GLU A 281 -13.34 -17.68 6.96
CA GLU A 281 -13.05 -19.10 6.79
C GLU A 281 -12.70 -19.47 5.34
N ASP A 282 -13.43 -18.94 4.34
CA ASP A 282 -13.18 -19.22 2.93
C ASP A 282 -11.85 -18.60 2.44
N TYR A 283 -11.49 -17.42 2.97
CA TYR A 283 -10.21 -16.79 2.76
C TYR A 283 -9.07 -17.64 3.33
N LEU A 284 -9.18 -18.07 4.60
CA LEU A 284 -8.16 -18.89 5.25
C LEU A 284 -7.97 -20.22 4.52
N ALA A 285 -9.07 -20.88 4.15
CA ALA A 285 -9.03 -22.11 3.37
C ALA A 285 -8.30 -21.91 2.02
N ALA A 286 -8.60 -20.82 1.31
CA ALA A 286 -7.92 -20.50 0.05
C ALA A 286 -6.42 -20.17 0.25
N ALA A 287 -6.08 -19.40 1.29
CA ALA A 287 -4.70 -19.04 1.62
C ALA A 287 -3.86 -20.26 1.95
N HIS A 288 -4.35 -21.16 2.81
CA HIS A 288 -3.65 -22.40 3.15
C HIS A 288 -3.55 -23.35 1.96
N ALA A 289 -4.56 -23.42 1.09
CA ALA A 289 -4.48 -24.23 -0.12
C ALA A 289 -3.41 -23.73 -1.11
N ASP A 290 -3.28 -22.41 -1.28
CA ASP A 290 -2.37 -21.85 -2.29
C ASP A 290 -0.93 -21.68 -1.79
N LEU A 291 -0.73 -21.47 -0.49
CA LEU A 291 0.58 -21.16 0.10
C LEU A 291 1.07 -22.19 1.12
N GLY A 292 0.19 -23.04 1.66
CA GLY A 292 0.52 -23.92 2.78
C GLY A 292 1.15 -23.14 3.94
N ASP A 293 2.22 -23.69 4.50
CA ASP A 293 2.96 -23.11 5.63
C ASP A 293 3.56 -21.73 5.32
N ARG A 294 3.79 -21.40 4.03
CA ARG A 294 4.33 -20.10 3.65
C ARG A 294 3.39 -18.96 3.99
N PHE A 295 2.08 -19.22 4.09
CA PHE A 295 1.13 -18.17 4.44
C PHE A 295 1.49 -17.51 5.78
N GLU A 296 1.95 -18.29 6.76
CA GLU A 296 2.26 -17.81 8.11
C GLU A 296 3.75 -17.55 8.36
N GLN A 297 4.58 -17.77 7.34
CA GLN A 297 6.03 -17.59 7.43
C GLN A 297 6.46 -16.24 6.84
N SER A 298 7.45 -15.62 7.49
CA SER A 298 8.13 -14.43 6.95
C SER A 298 8.70 -14.72 5.55
N PRO A 299 8.46 -13.84 4.56
CA PRO A 299 9.07 -13.95 3.23
C PRO A 299 10.59 -13.97 3.23
N GLU A 300 11.26 -13.51 4.29
CA GLU A 300 12.73 -13.57 4.37
C GLU A 300 13.29 -15.00 4.31
N PHE A 301 12.45 -16.00 4.61
CA PHE A 301 12.80 -17.41 4.57
C PHE A 301 12.32 -18.13 3.31
N ASP A 302 11.69 -17.42 2.37
CA ASP A 302 11.37 -18.00 1.06
C ASP A 302 12.66 -18.33 0.31
N SER A 303 12.71 -19.50 -0.33
CA SER A 303 13.88 -19.93 -1.11
C SER A 303 14.08 -19.12 -2.39
N GLU A 304 12.99 -18.62 -2.96
CA GLU A 304 12.99 -17.85 -4.20
C GLU A 304 12.95 -16.35 -3.92
N PRO A 305 13.62 -15.52 -4.74
CA PRO A 305 13.53 -14.07 -4.63
C PRO A 305 12.10 -13.58 -4.92
N SER A 306 11.77 -12.36 -4.49
CA SER A 306 10.44 -11.81 -4.71
C SER A 306 10.10 -11.70 -6.21
N ARG A 307 8.81 -11.67 -6.55
CA ARG A 307 8.37 -11.42 -7.94
C ARG A 307 8.92 -10.10 -8.50
N PHE A 308 9.17 -9.11 -7.64
CA PHE A 308 9.84 -7.86 -8.03
C PHE A 308 11.28 -8.12 -8.44
N ALA A 309 12.06 -8.81 -7.61
CA ALA A 309 13.44 -9.15 -7.92
C ALA A 309 13.54 -9.98 -9.21
N GLN A 310 12.67 -10.97 -9.39
CA GLN A 310 12.62 -11.77 -10.61
C GLN A 310 12.34 -10.90 -11.85
N ARG A 311 11.37 -9.98 -11.76
CA ARG A 311 11.05 -9.05 -12.85
C ARG A 311 12.21 -8.11 -13.15
N LEU A 312 12.84 -7.53 -12.12
CA LEU A 312 13.98 -6.63 -12.27
C LEU A 312 15.18 -7.33 -12.89
N LYS A 313 15.44 -8.59 -12.51
CA LYS A 313 16.45 -9.44 -13.15
C LYS A 313 16.12 -9.67 -14.62
N ALA A 314 14.88 -10.03 -14.95
CA ALA A 314 14.44 -10.21 -16.35
C ALA A 314 14.55 -8.90 -17.19
N MET A 315 14.48 -7.74 -16.55
CA MET A 315 14.68 -6.42 -17.16
C MET A 315 16.16 -6.00 -17.24
N GLY A 316 17.10 -6.82 -16.77
CA GLY A 316 18.53 -6.49 -16.74
C GLY A 316 18.90 -5.42 -15.71
N ARG A 317 18.03 -5.16 -14.72
CA ARG A 317 18.23 -4.15 -13.66
C ARG A 317 18.92 -4.70 -12.42
N LEU A 318 19.02 -6.02 -12.30
CA LEU A 318 19.75 -6.72 -11.25
C LEU A 318 20.70 -7.74 -11.88
N PRO A 319 21.86 -8.00 -11.26
CA PRO A 319 22.79 -9.04 -11.72
C PRO A 319 22.18 -10.44 -11.58
N ASP A 320 22.77 -11.40 -12.28
CA ASP A 320 22.40 -12.82 -12.22
C ASP A 320 22.61 -13.44 -10.83
#